data_AF-A0A520ZM11-F1
#
_entry.id   AF-A0A520ZM11-F1
#
_cell.length_a   1.000
_cell.length_b   1.000
_cell.length_c   1.000
_cell.angle_alpha   90.00
_cell.angle_beta   90.00
_cell.angle_gamma   90.00
#
_symmetry.space_group_name_H-M   'P 1'
#
loop_
_entity.id
_entity.type
_entity.pdbx_description
1 polymer ?
#
loop_
_entity_poly.entity_id
_entity_poly.type
_entity_poly.pdbx_seq_one_letter_code
_entity_poly.pdbx_strand_id
1 'polypeptide(L)' 'TVVEEPEGCACGQVMTGRIKPVQCPQFGKGCTPEMPLGALMVSSEGACAAYYQYGGARAAPEVAE' A
#
# COMPACT_ATOMS: atom_id res chain seq x y z
N THR A 1 16.81 -7.79 9.51
CA THR A 1 17.21 -7.35 8.16
C THR A 1 16.16 -6.38 7.67
N VAL A 2 16.53 -5.13 7.40
CA VAL A 2 15.60 -4.15 6.82
C VAL A 2 15.41 -4.57 5.36
N VAL A 3 14.17 -4.86 4.95
CA VAL A 3 13.87 -5.10 3.54
C VAL A 3 13.97 -3.76 2.85
N GLU A 4 14.97 -3.58 1.99
CA GLU A 4 15.09 -2.37 1.17
C GLU A 4 13.86 -2.29 0.26
N GLU A 5 13.08 -1.23 0.46
CA GLU A 5 11.95 -0.92 -0.39
C GLU A 5 12.46 -0.18 -1.62
N PRO A 6 11.90 -0.44 -2.82
CA PRO A 6 12.28 0.30 -4.01
C PRO A 6 12.01 1.81 -3.83
N GLU A 7 12.77 2.64 -4.53
CA GLU A 7 12.77 4.09 -4.33
C GLU A 7 11.36 4.69 -4.39
N GLY A 8 10.97 5.40 -3.34
CA GLY A 8 9.64 6.00 -3.19
C GLY A 8 8.53 5.04 -2.73
N CYS A 9 8.79 3.75 -2.57
CA CYS A 9 7.84 2.86 -1.90
C CYS A 9 7.89 3.06 -0.38
N ALA A 10 6.72 3.13 0.25
CA ALA A 10 6.57 3.29 1.70
C ALA A 10 5.71 2.16 2.30
N CYS A 11 5.82 0.94 1.76
CA CYS A 11 5.16 -0.26 2.27
C CYS A 11 5.52 -0.53 3.75
N GLY A 12 6.72 -0.24 4.23
CA GLY A 12 7.09 -0.40 5.64
C GLY A 12 6.30 0.55 6.57
N GLN A 13 6.05 1.78 6.11
CA GLN A 13 5.20 2.74 6.83
C GLN A 13 3.73 2.30 6.81
N VAL A 14 3.25 1.75 5.69
CA VAL A 14 1.90 1.17 5.57
C VAL A 14 1.74 -0.03 6.50
N MET A 15 2.73 -0.93 6.55
CA MET A 15 2.71 -2.13 7.38
C MET A 15 2.68 -1.80 8.88
N THR A 16 3.32 -0.70 9.27
CA THR A 16 3.31 -0.20 10.65
C THR A 16 2.11 0.70 10.97
N GLY A 17 1.22 0.92 10.00
CA GLY A 17 0.03 1.77 10.19
C GLY A 17 0.32 3.27 10.27
N ARG A 18 1.56 3.71 9.99
CA ARG A 18 1.94 5.14 10.02
C ARG A 18 1.32 5.94 8.89
N ILE A 19 1.08 5.29 7.74
CA ILE A 19 0.42 5.88 6.58
C ILE A 19 -0.56 4.87 5.97
N LYS A 20 -1.56 5.36 5.24
CA LYS A 20 -2.45 4.54 4.43
C LYS A 20 -1.82 4.21 3.07
N PRO A 21 -2.23 3.12 2.38
CA PRO A 21 -1.75 2.80 1.05
C PRO A 21 -1.90 3.95 0.05
N VAL A 22 -2.99 4.71 0.12
CA VAL A 22 -3.25 5.89 -0.73
C VAL A 22 -2.27 7.05 -0.51
N GLN A 23 -1.56 7.07 0.62
CA GLN A 23 -0.52 8.07 0.92
C GLN A 23 0.86 7.63 0.43
N CYS A 24 1.02 6.38 -0.01
CA CYS A 24 2.25 5.91 -0.65
C CYS A 24 2.33 6.47 -2.07
N PRO A 25 3.42 7.16 -2.46
CA PRO A 25 3.49 7.86 -3.75
C PRO A 25 3.54 6.89 -4.94
N GLN A 26 3.92 5.63 -4.70
CA GLN A 26 3.94 4.58 -5.73
C GLN A 26 2.60 3.83 -5.86
N PHE A 27 1.69 3.94 -4.88
CA PHE A 27 0.44 3.17 -4.87
C PHE A 27 -0.46 3.53 -6.06
N GLY A 28 -0.84 2.52 -6.85
CA GLY A 28 -1.70 2.68 -8.03
C GLY A 28 -1.05 3.38 -9.23
N LYS A 29 0.24 3.74 -9.12
CA LYS A 29 1.03 4.34 -10.22
C LYS A 29 2.11 3.38 -10.70
N GLY A 30 3.14 3.20 -9.88
CA GLY A 30 4.23 2.25 -10.14
C GLY A 30 4.07 0.93 -9.39
N CYS A 31 3.28 0.93 -8.32
CA CYS A 31 2.93 -0.25 -7.54
C CYS A 31 1.48 -0.64 -7.83
N THR A 32 1.29 -1.70 -8.62
CA THR A 32 0.00 -2.31 -8.96
C THR A 32 0.05 -3.82 -8.74
N PRO A 33 -1.08 -4.55 -8.79
CA PRO A 33 -1.05 -6.01 -8.73
C PRO A 33 -0.23 -6.66 -9.84
N GLU A 34 -0.16 -6.05 -11.04
CA GLU A 34 0.69 -6.56 -12.13
C GLU A 34 2.17 -6.20 -11.95
N MET A 35 2.47 -5.07 -11.31
CA MET A 35 3.83 -4.62 -10.99
C MET A 35 3.95 -4.31 -9.49
N PRO A 36 4.05 -5.35 -8.63
CA PRO A 36 4.09 -5.14 -7.19
C PRO A 36 5.49 -4.73 -6.75
N LEU A 37 5.59 -3.57 -6.08
CA LEU A 37 6.84 -3.06 -5.51
C LEU A 37 7.13 -3.56 -4.08
N GLY A 38 6.18 -4.23 -3.44
CA GLY A 38 6.34 -4.72 -2.07
C GLY A 38 5.35 -5.82 -1.71
N ALA A 39 5.65 -6.57 -0.65
CA ALA A 39 4.86 -7.74 -0.23
C ALA A 39 3.38 -7.44 0.02
N LEU A 40 3.07 -6.20 0.45
CA LEU A 40 1.70 -5.76 0.70
C LEU A 40 0.86 -5.61 -0.59
N MET A 41 1.51 -5.56 -1.76
CA MET A 41 0.84 -5.56 -3.07
C MET A 41 0.85 -6.95 -3.73
N VAL A 42 1.82 -7.80 -3.39
CA VAL A 42 1.90 -9.19 -3.89
C VAL A 42 0.83 -10.08 -3.27
N SER A 43 0.61 -9.96 -1.95
CA SER A 43 -0.38 -10.77 -1.24
C SER A 43 -1.77 -10.17 -1.36
N SER A 44 -2.78 -10.99 -1.68
CA SER A 44 -4.19 -10.59 -1.66
C SER A 44 -4.69 -10.16 -0.27
N GLU A 45 -4.03 -10.61 0.79
CA GLU A 45 -4.26 -10.20 2.17
C GLU A 45 -3.49 -8.93 2.55
N GLY A 46 -2.57 -8.47 1.69
CA GLY A 46 -1.78 -7.28 1.91
C GLY A 46 -2.62 -6.01 1.88
N ALA A 47 -2.32 -5.06 2.77
CA ALA A 47 -3.10 -3.83 2.87
C ALA A 47 -3.12 -3.04 1.54
N CYS A 48 -2.02 -3.03 0.79
CA CYS A 48 -1.98 -2.35 -0.52
C CYS A 48 -2.86 -3.08 -1.54
N ALA A 49 -2.76 -4.40 -1.68
CA ALA A 49 -3.61 -5.16 -2.60
C ALA A 49 -5.10 -5.03 -2.23
N ALA A 50 -5.43 -5.12 -0.95
CA ALA A 50 -6.80 -4.94 -0.47
C ALA A 50 -7.34 -3.54 -0.75
N TYR A 51 -6.53 -2.48 -0.54
CA TYR A 51 -6.91 -1.11 -0.90
C TYR A 51 -7.06 -0.93 -2.41
N TYR A 52 -6.24 -1.61 -3.23
CA TYR A 52 -6.34 -1.51 -4.68
C TYR A 52 -7.61 -2.21 -5.20
N GLN A 53 -7.93 -3.38 -4.66
CA GLN A 53 -9.11 -4.19 -5.04
C GLN A 53 -10.43 -3.62 -4.50
N TYR A 54 -10.42 -3.13 -3.25
CA TYR A 54 -11.64 -2.79 -2.51
C TYR A 54 -11.73 -1.31 -2.09
N GLY A 55 -10.67 -0.51 -2.29
CA GLY A 55 -10.64 0.89 -1.88
C GLY A 55 -11.70 1.77 -2.54
N GLY A 56 -12.26 1.36 -3.68
CA GLY A 56 -13.43 2.00 -4.30
C GLY A 56 -14.76 1.73 -3.59
N ALA A 57 -14.87 0.65 -2.81
CA ALA A 57 -16.12 0.24 -2.13
C ALA A 57 -16.22 0.74 -0.68
N ARG A 58 -15.11 1.17 -0.07
CA ARG A 58 -15.04 1.62 1.34
C ARG A 58 -14.17 2.86 1.54
N ALA A 59 -14.16 3.79 0.58
CA ALA A 59 -13.60 5.12 0.79
C ALA A 59 -14.48 5.95 1.76
N ALA A 60 -14.72 5.43 2.96
CA ALA A 60 -15.10 6.27 4.08
C ALA A 60 -13.81 6.92 4.58
N PRO A 61 -13.75 8.27 4.66
CA PRO A 61 -12.56 8.98 5.11
C PRO A 61 -12.46 8.84 6.62
N GLU A 62 -11.92 7.72 7.12
CA GLU A 62 -11.63 7.62 8.55
C GLU A 62 -10.29 8.33 8.79
N VAL A 63 -10.42 9.56 9.26
CA VAL A 63 -9.38 10.45 9.77
C VAL A 63 -8.24 9.72 10.51
N ALA A 64 -7.02 10.17 10.25
CA ALA A 64 -5.87 9.87 11.10
C ALA A 64 -6.12 10.50 12.48
N GLU A 65 -6.01 9.69 13.53
CA GLU A 65 -5.78 10.14 14.90
C GLU A 65 -4.33 9.82 15.30
#